data_AF-A0A357TJ93-F1
#
_entry.id   AF-A0A357TJ93-F1
#
_cell.length_a   1.000
_cell.length_b   1.000
_cell.length_c   1.000
_cell.angle_alpha   90.00
_cell.angle_beta   90.00
_cell.angle_gamma   90.00
#
_symmetry.space_group_name_H-M   'P 1'
#
loop_
_entity.id
_entity.type
_entity.pdbx_description
1 polymer ?
#
loop_
_entity_poly.entity_id
_entity_poly.type
_entity_poly.pdbx_seq_one_letter_code
_entity_poly.pdbx_strand_id
1 'polypeptide(L)'
;MIRLALISSAETAEAYGSISTRLHRAAWTAYAPVDSGGSGKALGQVTEATSAEALIAGQADAFDAVVIDADQAAVERLAKEASANGKPVLAGATGGSLAALGQADTLLMPAHPWRFLPSVQSVKRSLDDNKLGQAGLLRIHRWLPPGEGVGALADRILPDADLACWLFGSAPETVWSLQSAANPEYIQFHLGFANEGMAMIDVAASLPSGGDYFSLTMIGGTGAAYADDHHNMNLLYSGGQPNAICVSQGRADLVGQLQEFVDAISEQRAPSVTVADTTRAVEVLDQVLESAKSRQVISGKEGN
;
A
#
# COMPACT_ATOMS: atom_id res chain seq x y z
N MET A 1 -12.04 -6.42 -22.36
CA MET A 1 -11.12 -6.94 -21.33
C MET A 1 -9.88 -6.07 -21.41
N ILE A 2 -9.51 -5.43 -20.31
CA ILE A 2 -8.32 -4.57 -20.21
C ILE A 2 -7.08 -5.45 -20.26
N ARG A 3 -6.16 -5.11 -21.16
CA ARG A 3 -4.87 -5.79 -21.32
C ARG A 3 -3.85 -5.10 -20.43
N LEU A 4 -3.28 -5.84 -19.47
CA LEU A 4 -2.34 -5.29 -18.49
C LEU A 4 -0.90 -5.65 -18.87
N ALA A 5 -0.02 -4.67 -18.75
CA ALA A 5 1.42 -4.84 -18.71
C ALA A 5 1.92 -4.83 -17.26
N LEU A 6 2.84 -5.73 -16.90
CA LEU A 6 3.56 -5.67 -15.62
C LEU A 6 5.03 -5.29 -15.85
N ILE A 7 5.50 -4.30 -15.11
CA ILE A 7 6.92 -3.96 -15.00
C ILE A 7 7.34 -4.23 -13.56
N SER A 8 8.08 -5.31 -13.33
CA SER A 8 8.47 -5.72 -11.97
C SER A 8 9.69 -6.63 -11.92
N SER A 9 10.11 -7.03 -10.71
CA SER A 9 10.99 -8.18 -10.51
C SER A 9 10.26 -9.49 -10.83
N ALA A 10 11.02 -10.59 -10.99
CA ALA A 10 10.44 -11.91 -11.24
C ALA A 10 9.62 -12.42 -10.04
N GLU A 11 10.09 -12.21 -8.81
CA GLU A 11 9.36 -12.58 -7.59
C GLU A 11 8.02 -11.85 -7.49
N THR A 12 8.02 -10.54 -7.78
CA THR A 12 6.78 -9.75 -7.84
C THR A 12 5.86 -10.25 -8.96
N ALA A 13 6.40 -10.67 -10.11
CA ALA A 13 5.61 -11.26 -11.18
C ALA A 13 4.95 -12.57 -10.76
N GLU A 14 5.59 -13.39 -9.93
CA GLU A 14 4.96 -14.59 -9.34
C GLU A 14 3.78 -14.23 -8.44
N ALA A 15 3.93 -13.19 -7.61
CA ALA A 15 2.85 -12.69 -6.76
C ALA A 15 1.63 -12.26 -7.58
N TYR A 16 1.82 -11.42 -8.60
CA TYR A 16 0.73 -11.00 -9.51
C TYR A 16 0.18 -12.18 -10.33
N GLY A 17 1.04 -13.10 -10.75
CA GLY A 17 0.67 -14.33 -11.44
C GLY A 17 -0.31 -15.18 -10.64
N SER A 18 -0.01 -15.39 -9.36
CA SER A 18 -0.82 -16.21 -8.43
C SER A 18 -2.26 -15.72 -8.25
N ILE A 19 -2.51 -14.42 -8.51
CA ILE A 19 -3.83 -13.80 -8.36
C ILE A 19 -4.56 -13.56 -9.68
N SER A 20 -3.95 -13.87 -10.82
CA SER A 20 -4.47 -13.52 -12.15
C SER A 20 -5.88 -14.06 -12.42
N THR A 21 -6.20 -15.24 -11.90
CA THR A 21 -7.52 -15.89 -12.07
C THR A 21 -8.63 -15.23 -11.26
N ARG A 22 -8.28 -14.33 -10.33
CA ARG A 22 -9.22 -13.61 -9.46
C ARG A 22 -9.60 -12.24 -10.01
N LEU A 23 -8.96 -11.79 -11.09
CA LEU A 23 -9.25 -10.51 -11.72
C LEU A 23 -10.44 -10.63 -12.67
N HIS A 24 -11.32 -9.64 -12.61
CA HIS A 24 -12.44 -9.51 -13.53
C HIS A 24 -12.13 -8.46 -14.59
N ARG A 25 -12.49 -8.77 -15.84
CA ARG A 25 -12.38 -7.87 -16.99
C ARG A 25 -10.95 -7.42 -17.33
N ALA A 26 -9.92 -8.01 -16.75
CA ALA A 26 -8.53 -7.75 -17.10
C ALA A 26 -7.72 -9.06 -17.25
N ALA A 27 -6.63 -8.99 -18.01
CA ALA A 27 -5.66 -10.07 -18.14
C ALA A 27 -4.27 -9.51 -18.42
N TRP A 28 -3.23 -10.20 -17.94
CA TRP A 28 -1.84 -9.89 -18.30
C TRP A 28 -1.59 -10.25 -19.75
N THR A 29 -1.01 -9.33 -20.52
CA THR A 29 -0.65 -9.54 -21.93
C THR A 29 0.79 -9.19 -22.24
N ALA A 30 1.45 -8.44 -21.35
CA ALA A 30 2.84 -8.08 -21.53
C ALA A 30 3.59 -8.00 -20.20
N TYR A 31 4.89 -8.21 -20.27
CA TYR A 31 5.80 -8.15 -19.13
C TYR A 31 7.13 -7.54 -19.53
N ALA A 32 7.68 -6.68 -18.68
CA ALA A 32 9.07 -6.26 -18.75
C ALA A 32 9.72 -6.44 -17.37
N PRO A 33 10.92 -7.01 -17.31
CA PRO A 33 11.62 -7.11 -16.05
C PRO A 33 12.27 -5.77 -15.68
N VAL A 34 12.32 -5.46 -14.37
CA VAL A 34 13.13 -4.33 -13.84
C VAL A 34 14.62 -4.68 -13.78
N ASP A 35 14.95 -5.97 -13.60
CA ASP A 35 16.31 -6.50 -13.54
C ASP A 35 16.61 -7.44 -14.71
N SER A 36 17.88 -7.55 -15.11
CA SER A 36 18.25 -8.43 -16.23
C SER A 36 17.90 -9.89 -15.95
N GLY A 37 17.13 -10.52 -16.85
CA GLY A 37 16.87 -11.96 -16.84
C GLY A 37 15.61 -12.44 -16.11
N GLY A 38 14.76 -11.52 -15.61
CA GLY A 38 13.44 -11.88 -15.10
C GLY A 38 12.50 -12.38 -16.21
N SER A 39 11.62 -13.33 -15.90
CA SER A 39 10.61 -13.86 -16.83
C SER A 39 9.20 -13.69 -16.28
N GLY A 40 8.26 -13.36 -17.15
CA GLY A 40 6.84 -13.15 -16.83
C GLY A 40 6.01 -14.43 -16.91
N LYS A 41 6.63 -15.62 -16.99
CA LYS A 41 5.94 -16.91 -17.15
C LYS A 41 4.82 -17.15 -16.14
N ALA A 42 4.96 -16.66 -14.91
CA ALA A 42 3.94 -16.80 -13.88
C ALA A 42 2.62 -16.06 -14.21
N LEU A 43 2.67 -15.06 -15.10
CA LEU A 43 1.52 -14.32 -15.60
C LEU A 43 0.77 -15.05 -16.73
N GLY A 44 1.30 -16.20 -17.19
CA GLY A 44 0.75 -16.97 -18.30
C GLY A 44 1.41 -16.64 -19.65
N GLN A 45 0.62 -16.63 -20.73
CA GLN A 45 1.11 -16.29 -22.07
C GLN A 45 1.14 -14.77 -22.24
N VAL A 46 2.31 -14.17 -21.97
CA VAL A 46 2.55 -12.73 -22.11
C VAL A 46 3.64 -12.45 -23.15
N THR A 47 3.55 -11.29 -23.79
CA THR A 47 4.64 -10.75 -24.61
C THR A 47 5.74 -10.24 -23.68
N GLU A 48 6.92 -10.85 -23.72
CA GLU A 48 8.06 -10.40 -22.92
C GLU A 48 8.86 -9.34 -23.69
N ALA A 49 9.15 -8.22 -23.03
CA ALA A 49 10.07 -7.20 -23.49
C ALA A 49 11.42 -7.32 -22.79
N THR A 50 12.49 -6.88 -23.45
CA THR A 50 13.85 -6.93 -22.90
C THR A 50 14.10 -5.87 -21.82
N SER A 51 13.30 -4.81 -21.79
CA SER A 51 13.34 -3.77 -20.76
C SER A 51 12.00 -3.04 -20.67
N ALA A 52 11.81 -2.27 -19.60
CA ALA A 52 10.64 -1.43 -19.37
C ALA A 52 10.42 -0.40 -20.50
N GLU A 53 11.49 0.23 -20.98
CA GLU A 53 11.46 1.22 -22.07
C GLU A 53 11.07 0.57 -23.39
N ALA A 54 11.62 -0.62 -23.68
CA ALA A 54 11.27 -1.38 -24.87
C ALA A 54 9.77 -1.76 -24.88
N LEU A 55 9.19 -2.04 -23.71
CA LEU A 55 7.77 -2.31 -23.58
C LEU A 55 6.93 -1.05 -23.84
N ILE A 56 7.25 0.05 -23.16
CA ILE A 56 6.47 1.30 -23.22
C ILE A 56 6.53 1.94 -24.61
N ALA A 57 7.72 1.99 -25.23
CA ALA A 57 7.91 2.64 -26.53
C ALA A 57 7.70 1.70 -27.72
N GLY A 58 8.08 0.43 -27.60
CA GLY A 58 8.12 -0.52 -28.72
C GLY A 58 6.93 -1.47 -28.81
N GLN A 59 6.13 -1.58 -27.74
CA GLN A 59 5.02 -2.54 -27.65
C GLN A 59 3.76 -1.92 -27.03
N ALA A 60 3.55 -0.61 -27.20
CA ALA A 60 2.40 0.10 -26.64
C ALA A 60 1.04 -0.50 -27.07
N ASP A 61 0.95 -1.13 -28.25
CA ASP A 61 -0.28 -1.75 -28.72
C ASP A 61 -0.59 -3.10 -28.04
N ALA A 62 0.37 -3.68 -27.31
CA ALA A 62 0.21 -4.97 -26.64
C ALA A 62 -0.61 -4.90 -25.34
N PHE A 63 -0.79 -3.70 -24.78
CA PHE A 63 -1.49 -3.48 -23.51
C PHE A 63 -2.28 -2.17 -23.50
N ASP A 64 -3.29 -2.10 -22.64
CA ASP A 64 -4.15 -0.95 -22.45
C ASP A 64 -3.72 -0.13 -21.22
N ALA A 65 -3.20 -0.79 -20.18
CA ALA A 65 -2.73 -0.16 -18.93
C ALA A 65 -1.50 -0.87 -18.37
N VAL A 66 -0.74 -0.20 -17.51
CA VAL A 66 0.53 -0.71 -16.95
C VAL A 66 0.53 -0.68 -15.42
N VAL A 67 1.09 -1.74 -14.83
CA VAL A 67 1.39 -1.85 -13.40
C VAL A 67 2.91 -1.80 -13.23
N ILE A 68 3.39 -0.88 -12.40
CA ILE A 68 4.81 -0.61 -12.20
C ILE A 68 5.15 -0.83 -10.73
N ASP A 69 5.88 -1.90 -10.47
CA ASP A 69 6.33 -2.32 -9.13
C ASP A 69 7.86 -2.44 -9.16
N ALA A 70 8.52 -1.32 -8.92
CA ALA A 70 9.96 -1.13 -9.05
C ALA A 70 10.48 -0.21 -7.94
N ASP A 71 11.79 0.04 -7.90
CA ASP A 71 12.35 1.05 -7.02
C ASP A 71 11.82 2.46 -7.34
N GLN A 72 11.98 3.38 -6.40
CA GLN A 72 11.42 4.72 -6.50
C GLN A 72 11.83 5.47 -7.78
N ALA A 73 13.11 5.43 -8.14
CA ALA A 73 13.61 6.19 -9.30
C ALA A 73 13.05 5.60 -10.61
N ALA A 74 12.93 4.28 -10.68
CA ALA A 74 12.31 3.61 -11.81
C ALA A 74 10.80 3.92 -11.91
N VAL A 75 10.06 3.84 -10.80
CA VAL A 75 8.60 4.09 -10.78
C VAL A 75 8.27 5.49 -11.31
N GLU A 76 8.93 6.54 -10.81
CA GLU A 76 8.64 7.91 -11.23
C GLU A 76 8.89 8.12 -12.72
N ARG A 77 10.03 7.63 -13.22
CA ARG A 77 10.41 7.75 -14.62
C ARG A 77 9.46 6.99 -15.55
N LEU A 78 9.15 5.74 -15.21
CA LEU A 78 8.33 4.86 -16.04
C LEU A 78 6.85 5.27 -16.00
N ALA A 79 6.34 5.69 -14.84
CA ALA A 79 4.98 6.22 -14.73
C ALA A 79 4.79 7.48 -15.58
N LYS A 80 5.81 8.36 -15.63
CA LYS A 80 5.82 9.53 -16.50
C LYS A 80 5.75 9.15 -17.98
N GLU A 81 6.59 8.21 -18.39
CA GLU A 81 6.68 7.76 -19.78
C GLU A 81 5.37 7.10 -20.24
N ALA A 82 4.82 6.19 -19.42
CA ALA A 82 3.55 5.53 -19.72
C ALA A 82 2.37 6.52 -19.77
N SER A 83 2.32 7.47 -18.82
CA SER A 83 1.27 8.50 -18.79
C SER A 83 1.38 9.45 -20.00
N ALA A 84 2.58 9.80 -20.43
CA ALA A 84 2.80 10.61 -21.64
C ALA A 84 2.30 9.89 -22.91
N ASN A 85 2.31 8.55 -22.91
CA ASN A 85 1.74 7.71 -23.97
C ASN A 85 0.23 7.44 -23.79
N GLY A 86 -0.44 8.11 -22.85
CA GLY A 86 -1.87 7.97 -22.60
C GLY A 86 -2.29 6.64 -21.95
N LYS A 87 -1.34 5.91 -21.34
CA LYS A 87 -1.61 4.61 -20.70
C LYS A 87 -1.94 4.81 -19.23
N PRO A 88 -3.10 4.34 -18.73
CA PRO A 88 -3.37 4.29 -17.29
C PRO A 88 -2.26 3.55 -16.53
N VAL A 89 -1.90 4.06 -15.36
CA VAL A 89 -0.76 3.56 -14.56
C VAL A 89 -1.20 3.24 -13.13
N LEU A 90 -0.87 2.03 -12.67
CA LEU A 90 -0.80 1.67 -11.26
C LEU A 90 0.67 1.64 -10.85
N ALA A 91 1.10 2.52 -9.95
CA ALA A 91 2.51 2.72 -9.61
C ALA A 91 2.75 2.49 -8.11
N GLY A 92 3.87 1.84 -7.75
CA GLY A 92 4.34 1.77 -6.35
C GLY A 92 4.24 3.13 -5.65
N ALA A 93 3.76 3.18 -4.40
CA ALA A 93 3.73 4.43 -3.65
C ALA A 93 5.15 4.86 -3.29
N THR A 94 5.63 5.95 -3.91
CA THR A 94 6.97 6.49 -3.68
C THR A 94 6.93 7.86 -3.01
N GLY A 95 7.97 8.16 -2.22
CA GLY A 95 8.12 9.44 -1.54
C GLY A 95 8.70 10.55 -2.42
N GLY A 96 7.87 11.45 -2.96
CA GLY A 96 8.31 12.81 -3.29
C GLY A 96 8.01 13.36 -4.69
N SER A 97 7.60 12.57 -5.68
CA SER A 97 7.42 13.11 -7.06
C SER A 97 6.18 12.63 -7.83
N LEU A 98 5.34 11.76 -7.26
CA LEU A 98 4.07 11.37 -7.89
C LEU A 98 3.10 12.57 -8.08
N ALA A 99 3.24 13.62 -7.27
CA ALA A 99 2.48 14.87 -7.37
C ALA A 99 2.57 15.54 -8.75
N ALA A 100 3.76 15.54 -9.36
CA ALA A 100 3.99 16.11 -10.69
C ALA A 100 3.38 15.26 -11.82
N LEU A 101 3.13 13.98 -11.55
CA LEU A 101 2.57 13.02 -12.52
C LEU A 101 1.03 13.04 -12.54
N GLY A 102 0.39 13.41 -11.43
CA GLY A 102 -1.07 13.51 -11.33
C GLY A 102 -1.73 14.64 -12.13
N GLN A 103 -0.95 15.46 -12.86
CA GLN A 103 -1.46 16.51 -13.74
C GLN A 103 -1.68 16.06 -15.20
N ALA A 104 -1.31 14.82 -15.55
CA ALA A 104 -1.60 14.27 -16.87
C ALA A 104 -3.09 13.91 -17.01
N ASP A 105 -3.65 13.98 -18.22
CA ASP A 105 -5.04 13.57 -18.53
C ASP A 105 -5.30 12.05 -18.40
N THR A 106 -4.31 11.31 -17.89
CA THR A 106 -4.32 9.85 -17.82
C THR A 106 -4.46 9.38 -16.37
N LEU A 107 -5.25 8.33 -16.16
CA LEU A 107 -5.49 7.76 -14.83
C LEU A 107 -4.17 7.25 -14.22
N LEU A 108 -3.78 7.82 -13.09
CA LEU A 108 -2.65 7.39 -12.27
C LEU A 108 -3.16 7.03 -10.86
N MET A 109 -2.98 5.76 -10.49
CA MET A 109 -3.31 5.24 -9.16
C MET A 109 -2.03 4.85 -8.44
N PRO A 110 -1.69 5.50 -7.32
CA PRO A 110 -0.64 5.02 -6.44
C PRO A 110 -1.04 3.73 -5.70
N ALA A 111 -0.09 2.83 -5.51
CA ALA A 111 -0.29 1.55 -4.85
C ALA A 111 -0.28 1.70 -3.32
N HIS A 112 -1.44 1.54 -2.70
CA HIS A 112 -1.61 1.47 -1.24
C HIS A 112 -2.38 0.18 -0.87
N PRO A 113 -1.74 -1.00 -0.97
CA PRO A 113 -2.43 -2.29 -0.89
C PRO A 113 -3.08 -2.51 0.48
N TRP A 114 -2.52 -1.90 1.53
CA TRP A 114 -3.07 -1.97 2.90
C TRP A 114 -4.48 -1.40 3.03
N ARG A 115 -4.85 -0.40 2.21
CA ARG A 115 -6.24 0.08 2.15
C ARG A 115 -7.18 -1.03 1.71
N PHE A 116 -6.73 -1.99 0.90
CA PHE A 116 -7.53 -3.05 0.29
C PHE A 116 -7.53 -4.37 1.08
N LEU A 117 -6.86 -4.44 2.24
CA LEU A 117 -6.98 -5.59 3.13
C LEU A 117 -8.44 -5.76 3.58
N PRO A 118 -9.04 -6.96 3.45
CA PRO A 118 -10.45 -7.17 3.84
C PRO A 118 -10.78 -6.78 5.28
N SER A 119 -9.86 -7.02 6.22
CA SER A 119 -10.01 -6.60 7.62
C SER A 119 -10.06 -5.07 7.75
N VAL A 120 -9.12 -4.37 7.11
CA VAL A 120 -9.04 -2.91 7.11
C VAL A 120 -10.25 -2.27 6.40
N GLN A 121 -10.68 -2.83 5.26
CA GLN A 121 -11.90 -2.44 4.56
C GLN A 121 -13.15 -2.58 5.44
N SER A 122 -13.20 -3.58 6.32
CA SER A 122 -14.33 -3.75 7.24
C SER A 122 -14.37 -2.68 8.35
N VAL A 123 -13.19 -2.26 8.83
CA VAL A 123 -13.08 -1.10 9.73
C VAL A 123 -13.51 0.17 9.02
N LYS A 124 -12.99 0.45 7.81
CA LYS A 124 -13.35 1.64 7.03
C LYS A 124 -14.84 1.72 6.75
N ARG A 125 -15.48 0.63 6.31
CA ARG A 125 -16.94 0.59 6.10
C ARG A 125 -17.72 0.89 7.37
N SER A 126 -17.27 0.38 8.52
CA SER A 126 -17.93 0.67 9.80
C SER A 126 -17.83 2.15 10.17
N LEU A 127 -16.70 2.78 9.86
CA LEU A 127 -16.50 4.21 10.02
C LEU A 127 -17.39 5.02 9.05
N ASP A 128 -17.40 4.66 7.77
CA ASP A 128 -18.16 5.35 6.72
C ASP A 128 -19.68 5.24 6.90
N ASP A 129 -20.15 4.09 7.39
CA ASP A 129 -21.55 3.88 7.78
C ASP A 129 -21.92 4.61 9.09
N ASN A 130 -21.01 5.40 9.67
CA ASN A 130 -21.15 6.10 10.94
C ASN A 130 -21.49 5.16 12.14
N LYS A 131 -21.10 3.88 12.08
CA LYS A 131 -21.36 2.91 13.16
C LYS A 131 -20.45 3.11 14.38
N LEU A 132 -19.32 3.79 14.17
CA LEU A 132 -18.35 4.10 15.23
C LEU A 132 -18.57 5.50 15.82
N GLY A 133 -19.40 6.34 15.18
CA GLY A 133 -19.46 7.78 15.43
C GLY A 133 -18.20 8.48 14.94
N GLN A 134 -17.90 9.64 15.51
CA GLN A 134 -16.70 10.41 15.19
C GLN A 134 -15.42 9.63 15.56
N ALA A 135 -14.46 9.54 14.63
CA ALA A 135 -13.16 8.90 14.87
C ALA A 135 -12.41 9.60 16.00
N GLY A 136 -12.00 8.83 17.02
CA GLY A 136 -11.32 9.35 18.21
C GLY A 136 -9.91 8.81 18.38
N LEU A 137 -9.73 7.49 18.34
CA LEU A 137 -8.42 6.86 18.54
C LEU A 137 -8.16 5.76 17.51
N LEU A 138 -7.07 5.89 16.78
CA LEU A 138 -6.47 4.84 15.96
C LEU A 138 -5.26 4.26 16.68
N ARG A 139 -5.16 2.93 16.74
CA ARG A 139 -3.92 2.24 17.13
C ARG A 139 -3.49 1.30 16.04
N ILE A 140 -2.21 1.32 15.68
CA ILE A 140 -1.64 0.34 14.75
C ILE A 140 -0.36 -0.23 15.35
N HIS A 141 -0.30 -1.56 15.41
CA HIS A 141 0.92 -2.32 15.67
C HIS A 141 1.34 -2.99 14.38
N ARG A 142 2.55 -2.73 13.90
CA ARG A 142 3.13 -3.40 12.73
C ARG A 142 4.48 -3.98 13.09
N TRP A 143 4.49 -5.26 13.43
CA TRP A 143 5.70 -5.97 13.80
C TRP A 143 6.08 -6.99 12.74
N LEU A 144 7.34 -6.97 12.33
CA LEU A 144 7.86 -7.70 11.19
C LEU A 144 9.15 -8.44 11.58
N PRO A 145 9.44 -9.57 10.94
CA PRO A 145 10.74 -10.20 10.98
C PRO A 145 11.86 -9.34 10.36
N PRO A 146 13.12 -9.46 10.80
CA PRO A 146 14.26 -8.88 10.10
C PRO A 146 14.29 -9.33 8.66
N GLY A 147 14.43 -8.38 7.75
CA GLY A 147 14.51 -8.67 6.33
C GLY A 147 13.17 -8.94 5.64
N GLU A 148 12.03 -8.88 6.34
CA GLU A 148 10.72 -8.70 5.68
C GLU A 148 10.36 -7.20 5.66
N GLY A 149 9.91 -6.69 4.51
CA GLY A 149 9.80 -5.24 4.31
C GLY A 149 11.16 -4.56 4.23
N VAL A 150 12.07 -5.10 3.40
CA VAL A 150 13.41 -4.56 3.07
C VAL A 150 13.28 -3.26 2.27
N GLY A 151 12.69 -2.27 2.90
CA GLY A 151 12.77 -0.89 2.50
C GLY A 151 13.52 -0.10 3.57
N ALA A 152 13.84 1.14 3.26
CA ALA A 152 14.24 2.08 4.28
C ALA A 152 13.12 2.18 5.34
N LEU A 153 13.46 2.68 6.54
CA LEU A 153 12.46 2.97 7.58
C LEU A 153 11.24 3.75 7.03
N ALA A 154 11.47 4.61 6.04
CA ALA A 154 10.47 5.33 5.27
C ALA A 154 9.38 4.42 4.66
N ASP A 155 9.79 3.35 3.97
CA ASP A 155 8.88 2.43 3.27
C ASP A 155 8.01 1.64 4.24
N ARG A 156 8.47 1.46 5.49
CA ARG A 156 7.73 0.75 6.54
C ARG A 156 6.67 1.64 7.20
N ILE A 157 6.96 2.94 7.32
CA ILE A 157 6.06 3.92 7.95
C ILE A 157 4.98 4.40 6.98
N LEU A 158 5.32 4.55 5.69
CA LEU A 158 4.42 5.15 4.69
C LEU A 158 3.02 4.52 4.66
N PRO A 159 2.84 3.18 4.68
CA PRO A 159 1.51 2.61 4.65
C PRO A 159 0.69 2.87 5.93
N ASP A 160 1.34 3.04 7.09
CA ASP A 160 0.63 3.40 8.34
C ASP A 160 0.23 4.88 8.36
N ALA A 161 1.11 5.76 7.86
CA ALA A 161 0.80 7.18 7.69
C ALA A 161 -0.38 7.37 6.72
N ASP A 162 -0.41 6.61 5.63
CA ASP A 162 -1.52 6.56 4.68
C ASP A 162 -2.82 6.10 5.35
N LEU A 163 -2.81 4.95 6.03
CA LEU A 163 -3.99 4.43 6.71
C LEU A 163 -4.56 5.41 7.74
N ALA A 164 -3.69 6.06 8.52
CA ALA A 164 -4.11 7.08 9.48
C ALA A 164 -4.80 8.26 8.78
N CYS A 165 -4.18 8.81 7.75
CA CYS A 165 -4.77 9.91 6.99
C CYS A 165 -6.09 9.52 6.31
N TRP A 166 -6.18 8.29 5.80
CA TRP A 166 -7.36 7.78 5.12
C TRP A 166 -8.53 7.54 6.07
N LEU A 167 -8.26 7.00 7.25
CA LEU A 167 -9.28 6.74 8.26
C LEU A 167 -9.78 8.03 8.91
N PHE A 168 -8.91 8.99 9.22
CA PHE A 168 -9.34 10.29 9.74
C PHE A 168 -9.87 11.25 8.65
N GLY A 169 -9.57 10.97 7.37
CA GLY A 169 -9.98 11.79 6.24
C GLY A 169 -9.16 13.08 6.04
N SER A 170 -8.21 13.39 6.93
CA SER A 170 -7.37 14.59 6.88
C SER A 170 -5.89 14.26 7.14
N ALA A 171 -5.02 15.26 7.04
CA ALA A 171 -3.68 15.19 7.62
C ALA A 171 -3.76 15.46 9.14
N PRO A 172 -2.76 15.02 9.92
CA PRO A 172 -2.62 15.40 11.32
C PRO A 172 -2.15 16.86 11.46
N GLU A 173 -2.62 17.51 12.52
CA GLU A 173 -2.21 18.85 12.96
C GLU A 173 -0.92 18.80 13.80
N THR A 174 -0.62 17.66 14.42
CA THR A 174 0.61 17.48 15.20
C THR A 174 1.18 16.09 15.02
N VAL A 175 2.51 16.00 14.98
CA VAL A 175 3.26 14.76 14.87
C VAL A 175 4.33 14.72 15.94
N TRP A 176 4.37 13.64 16.71
CA TRP A 176 5.47 13.34 17.61
C TRP A 176 5.96 11.92 17.38
N SER A 177 7.26 11.70 17.39
CA SER A 177 7.81 10.35 17.22
C SER A 177 9.10 10.13 17.98
N LEU A 178 9.38 8.86 18.19
CA LEU A 178 10.56 8.38 18.88
C LEU A 178 11.07 7.12 18.19
N GLN A 179 12.28 7.21 17.65
CA GLN A 179 13.05 6.02 17.23
C GLN A 179 13.93 5.57 18.39
N SER A 180 13.91 4.27 18.71
CA SER A 180 14.70 3.75 19.83
C SER A 180 16.18 3.73 19.49
N ALA A 181 17.01 4.35 20.33
CA ALA A 181 18.47 4.26 20.21
C ALA A 181 19.00 2.84 20.47
N ALA A 182 18.26 2.04 21.26
CA ALA A 182 18.62 0.65 21.56
C ALA A 182 18.13 -0.34 20.49
N ASN A 183 17.11 0.04 19.72
CA ASN A 183 16.58 -0.75 18.61
C ASN A 183 16.24 0.17 17.43
N PRO A 184 17.19 0.40 16.50
CA PRO A 184 16.96 1.27 15.33
C PRO A 184 15.82 0.79 14.43
N GLU A 185 15.46 -0.50 14.50
CA GLU A 185 14.36 -1.11 13.76
C GLU A 185 13.00 -0.88 14.43
N TYR A 186 12.95 -0.15 15.55
CA TYR A 186 11.72 0.25 16.24
C TYR A 186 11.50 1.76 16.18
N ILE A 187 10.32 2.16 15.75
CA ILE A 187 9.82 3.52 15.83
C ILE A 187 8.40 3.53 16.36
N GLN A 188 8.09 4.52 17.20
CA GLN A 188 6.72 4.85 17.60
C GLN A 188 6.43 6.30 17.22
N PHE A 189 5.22 6.55 16.73
CA PHE A 189 4.77 7.89 16.42
C PHE A 189 3.30 8.11 16.76
N HIS A 190 3.01 9.31 17.22
CA HIS A 190 1.71 9.80 17.60
C HIS A 190 1.31 10.91 16.63
N LEU A 191 0.08 10.85 16.14
CA LEU A 191 -0.49 11.82 15.23
C LEU A 191 -1.72 12.43 15.90
N GLY A 192 -1.77 13.75 16.05
CA GLY A 192 -2.95 14.47 16.51
C GLY A 192 -3.70 15.05 15.34
N PHE A 193 -4.99 14.76 15.23
CA PHE A 193 -5.91 15.22 14.18
C PHE A 193 -6.93 16.21 14.77
N ALA A 194 -7.63 16.92 13.88
CA ALA A 194 -8.75 17.76 14.25
C ALA A 194 -9.80 17.00 15.08
N ASN A 195 -10.55 17.73 15.90
CA ASN A 195 -11.58 17.18 16.79
C ASN A 195 -11.08 16.14 17.80
N GLU A 196 -9.88 16.36 18.36
CA GLU A 196 -9.28 15.49 19.38
C GLU A 196 -8.96 14.06 18.89
N GLY A 197 -8.97 13.83 17.58
CA GLY A 197 -8.56 12.57 16.99
C GLY A 197 -7.08 12.28 17.25
N MET A 198 -6.73 11.05 17.58
CA MET A 198 -5.35 10.63 17.82
C MET A 198 -5.04 9.32 17.12
N ALA A 199 -3.86 9.18 16.53
CA ALA A 199 -3.29 7.89 16.16
C ALA A 199 -2.05 7.59 17.00
N MET A 200 -1.91 6.35 17.47
CA MET A 200 -0.71 5.83 18.10
C MET A 200 -0.24 4.63 17.29
N ILE A 201 0.95 4.73 16.72
CA ILE A 201 1.46 3.73 15.78
C ILE A 201 2.86 3.31 16.22
N ASP A 202 3.12 2.01 16.24
CA ASP A 202 4.47 1.48 16.39
C ASP A 202 4.80 0.45 15.32
N VAL A 203 6.03 0.57 14.82
CA VAL A 203 6.58 -0.29 13.78
C VAL A 203 7.86 -0.90 14.31
N ALA A 204 7.96 -2.23 14.24
CA ALA A 204 9.13 -2.99 14.66
C ALA A 204 9.53 -3.95 13.52
N ALA A 205 10.82 -4.01 13.17
CA ALA A 205 11.33 -5.00 12.21
C ALA A 205 12.41 -5.91 12.82
N SER A 206 12.21 -6.31 14.08
CA SER A 206 13.19 -7.04 14.88
C SER A 206 12.65 -8.35 15.48
N LEU A 207 11.51 -8.86 15.01
CA LEU A 207 10.91 -10.08 15.57
C LEU A 207 11.44 -11.38 14.91
N PRO A 208 11.42 -12.55 15.58
CA PRO A 208 11.78 -13.79 14.91
C PRO A 208 10.88 -14.08 13.70
N SER A 209 11.36 -14.85 12.72
CA SER A 209 10.51 -15.33 11.62
C SER A 209 9.28 -16.06 12.15
N GLY A 210 8.11 -15.76 11.59
CA GLY A 210 6.81 -16.24 12.06
C GLY A 210 6.30 -15.56 13.34
N GLY A 211 6.98 -14.50 13.79
CA GLY A 211 6.54 -13.62 14.86
C GLY A 211 5.98 -12.30 14.35
N ASP A 212 5.63 -12.20 13.06
CA ASP A 212 4.93 -11.04 12.51
C ASP A 212 3.58 -10.83 13.21
N TYR A 213 3.20 -9.56 13.34
CA TYR A 213 1.94 -9.17 13.97
C TYR A 213 1.43 -7.86 13.38
N PHE A 214 0.16 -7.86 13.00
CA PHE A 214 -0.58 -6.68 12.58
C PHE A 214 -1.89 -6.56 13.34
N SER A 215 -2.05 -5.42 14.01
CA SER A 215 -3.34 -5.03 14.61
C SER A 215 -3.63 -3.58 14.30
N LEU A 216 -4.86 -3.32 13.87
CA LEU A 216 -5.42 -2.00 13.67
C LEU A 216 -6.72 -1.87 14.47
N THR A 217 -6.79 -0.88 15.35
CA THR A 217 -7.96 -0.59 16.17
C THR A 217 -8.44 0.82 15.90
N MET A 218 -9.71 0.98 15.56
CA MET A 218 -10.38 2.28 15.44
C MET A 218 -11.46 2.39 16.51
N ILE A 219 -11.35 3.39 17.37
CA ILE A 219 -12.33 3.74 18.40
C ILE A 219 -12.93 5.09 18.03
N GLY A 220 -14.25 5.14 17.92
CA GLY A 220 -15.01 6.37 17.76
C GLY A 220 -15.89 6.67 18.97
N GLY A 221 -16.63 7.77 18.91
CA GLY A 221 -17.45 8.26 20.02
C GLY A 221 -18.59 7.32 20.45
N THR A 222 -18.98 6.34 19.62
CA THR A 222 -20.11 5.43 19.90
C THR A 222 -19.80 3.95 19.72
N GLY A 223 -18.59 3.60 19.26
CA GLY A 223 -18.21 2.22 19.02
C GLY A 223 -16.75 2.05 18.67
N ALA A 224 -16.32 0.81 18.51
CA ALA A 224 -14.97 0.46 18.08
C ALA A 224 -15.00 -0.71 17.08
N ALA A 225 -14.04 -0.71 16.17
CA ALA A 225 -13.80 -1.80 15.22
C ALA A 225 -12.31 -2.15 15.19
N TYR A 226 -12.04 -3.43 14.96
CA TYR A 226 -10.70 -4.00 15.06
C TYR A 226 -10.43 -4.83 13.80
N ALA A 227 -9.34 -4.52 13.14
CA ALA A 227 -8.70 -5.35 12.14
C ALA A 227 -7.45 -5.94 12.80
N ASP A 228 -7.67 -6.96 13.61
CA ASP A 228 -6.63 -7.60 14.39
C ASP A 228 -6.42 -9.01 13.87
N ASP A 229 -5.18 -9.32 13.52
CA ASP A 229 -4.85 -10.66 13.10
C ASP A 229 -4.86 -11.64 14.28
N HIS A 230 -4.75 -11.20 15.54
CA HIS A 230 -4.77 -11.95 16.83
C HIS A 230 -4.14 -13.35 16.81
N HIS A 231 -3.33 -13.69 15.81
CA HIS A 231 -3.21 -15.06 15.33
C HIS A 231 -4.60 -15.71 15.15
N ASN A 232 -5.30 -15.41 14.06
CA ASN A 232 -6.63 -15.91 13.74
C ASN A 232 -6.48 -17.40 13.40
N MET A 233 -6.29 -18.17 14.47
CA MET A 233 -5.88 -19.57 14.44
C MET A 233 -7.14 -20.39 14.21
N ASN A 234 -7.19 -21.05 13.06
CA ASN A 234 -8.20 -22.06 12.84
C ASN A 234 -7.76 -23.34 13.54
N LEU A 235 -8.67 -23.93 14.30
CA LEU A 235 -8.44 -25.25 14.87
C LEU A 235 -8.60 -26.31 13.78
N LEU A 236 -7.51 -27.00 13.45
CA LEU A 236 -7.51 -28.12 12.52
C LEU A 236 -7.61 -29.43 13.31
N TYR A 237 -8.68 -30.19 13.07
CA TYR A 237 -8.87 -31.53 13.60
C TYR A 237 -8.95 -32.54 12.46
N SER A 238 -7.89 -33.34 12.28
CA SER A 238 -7.78 -34.38 11.23
C SER A 238 -7.78 -35.80 11.80
N GLY A 239 -8.37 -36.01 12.99
CA GLY A 239 -8.43 -37.31 13.67
C GLY A 239 -7.22 -37.65 14.55
N GLY A 240 -6.32 -36.68 14.76
CA GLY A 240 -5.15 -36.77 15.66
C GLY A 240 -5.13 -35.65 16.71
N GLN A 241 -3.93 -35.24 17.13
CA GLN A 241 -3.76 -34.08 18.02
C GLN A 241 -4.28 -32.81 17.31
N PRO A 242 -5.15 -32.02 17.96
CA PRO A 242 -5.59 -30.75 17.41
C PRO A 242 -4.39 -29.82 17.16
N ASN A 243 -4.35 -29.18 16.00
CA ASN A 243 -3.35 -28.17 15.68
C ASN A 243 -4.03 -26.82 15.41
N ALA A 244 -3.39 -25.74 15.81
CA ALA A 244 -3.81 -24.39 15.49
C ALA A 244 -3.06 -23.94 14.22
N ILE A 245 -3.78 -23.51 13.18
CA ILE A 245 -3.19 -23.00 11.95
C ILE A 245 -3.50 -21.51 11.78
N CYS A 246 -2.47 -20.69 11.61
CA CYS A 246 -2.66 -19.30 11.22
C CYS A 246 -3.00 -19.27 9.74
N VAL A 247 -4.13 -18.65 9.38
CA VAL A 247 -4.44 -18.38 7.98
C VAL A 247 -4.28 -16.90 7.73
N SER A 248 -3.43 -16.54 6.78
CA SER A 248 -3.33 -15.15 6.35
C SER A 248 -4.52 -14.78 5.48
N GLN A 249 -4.71 -13.47 5.26
CA GLN A 249 -5.69 -12.98 4.28
C GLN A 249 -5.21 -13.20 2.82
N GLY A 250 -4.12 -13.96 2.62
CA GLY A 250 -3.48 -14.18 1.34
C GLY A 250 -3.06 -12.87 0.68
N ARG A 251 -3.12 -12.82 -0.66
CA ARG A 251 -2.89 -11.60 -1.46
C ARG A 251 -4.19 -10.88 -1.82
N ALA A 252 -5.14 -10.83 -0.88
CA ALA A 252 -6.43 -10.17 -1.11
C ALA A 252 -6.30 -8.64 -1.22
N ASP A 253 -5.31 -8.06 -0.55
CA ASP A 253 -4.85 -6.68 -0.72
C ASP A 253 -4.50 -6.38 -2.18
N LEU A 254 -3.66 -7.22 -2.79
CA LEU A 254 -3.19 -7.04 -4.16
C LEU A 254 -4.33 -7.20 -5.16
N VAL A 255 -5.21 -8.18 -4.94
CA VAL A 255 -6.42 -8.37 -5.75
C VAL A 255 -7.34 -7.17 -5.66
N GLY A 256 -7.62 -6.68 -4.46
CA GLY A 256 -8.49 -5.53 -4.26
C GLY A 256 -7.95 -4.27 -4.93
N GLN A 257 -6.65 -3.99 -4.76
CA GLN A 257 -5.99 -2.85 -5.40
C GLN A 257 -6.04 -2.94 -6.93
N LEU A 258 -5.68 -4.10 -7.48
CA LEU A 258 -5.62 -4.28 -8.94
C LEU A 258 -7.03 -4.26 -9.56
N GLN A 259 -8.02 -4.81 -8.87
CA GLN A 259 -9.40 -4.75 -9.32
C GLN A 259 -9.93 -3.31 -9.29
N GLU A 260 -9.65 -2.53 -8.25
CA GLU A 260 -10.01 -1.11 -8.19
C GLU A 260 -9.40 -0.31 -9.34
N PHE A 261 -8.13 -0.55 -9.66
CA PHE A 261 -7.48 0.07 -10.81
C PHE A 261 -8.20 -0.25 -12.14
N VAL A 262 -8.52 -1.53 -12.36
CA VAL A 262 -9.24 -2.02 -13.54
C VAL A 262 -10.66 -1.46 -13.64
N ASP A 263 -11.36 -1.39 -12.52
CA ASP A 263 -12.73 -0.86 -12.43
C ASP A 263 -12.73 0.64 -12.69
N ALA A 264 -11.79 1.40 -12.12
CA ALA A 264 -11.67 2.84 -12.35
C ALA A 264 -11.43 3.18 -13.84
N ILE A 265 -10.60 2.39 -14.54
CA ILE A 265 -10.40 2.52 -15.99
C ILE A 265 -11.70 2.20 -16.76
N SER A 266 -12.33 1.07 -16.43
CA SER A 266 -13.54 0.58 -17.12
C SER A 266 -14.72 1.54 -16.95
N GLU A 267 -14.85 2.13 -15.77
CA GLU A 267 -15.94 3.03 -15.38
C GLU A 267 -15.64 4.50 -15.67
N GLN A 268 -14.43 4.81 -16.15
CA GLN A 268 -13.99 6.19 -16.45
C GLN A 268 -14.15 7.13 -15.25
N ARG A 269 -13.79 6.64 -14.05
CA ARG A 269 -13.85 7.40 -12.80
C ARG A 269 -12.45 7.56 -12.20
N ALA A 270 -12.34 8.49 -11.25
CA ALA A 270 -11.13 8.59 -10.44
C ALA A 270 -10.93 7.29 -9.62
N PRO A 271 -9.68 6.82 -9.46
CA PRO A 271 -9.36 5.71 -8.56
C PRO A 271 -9.60 6.12 -7.11
N SER A 272 -9.89 5.14 -6.24
CA SER A 272 -10.11 5.35 -4.80
C SER A 272 -8.86 5.79 -4.04
N VAL A 273 -7.69 5.68 -4.68
CA VAL A 273 -6.39 6.11 -4.15
C VAL A 273 -5.82 7.10 -5.14
N THR A 274 -5.69 8.35 -4.70
CA THR A 274 -5.26 9.46 -5.54
C THR A 274 -3.81 9.81 -5.27
N VAL A 275 -3.23 10.62 -6.17
CA VAL A 275 -1.91 11.21 -5.93
C VAL A 275 -1.90 12.10 -4.67
N ALA A 276 -3.00 12.80 -4.40
CA ALA A 276 -3.13 13.64 -3.21
C ALA A 276 -3.09 12.84 -1.90
N ASP A 277 -3.64 11.62 -1.90
CA ASP A 277 -3.53 10.69 -0.77
C ASP A 277 -2.05 10.36 -0.48
N THR A 278 -1.30 9.95 -1.51
CA THR A 278 0.12 9.62 -1.37
C THR A 278 0.94 10.84 -0.95
N THR A 279 0.70 12.01 -1.55
CA THR A 279 1.40 13.25 -1.17
C THR A 279 1.21 13.55 0.31
N ARG A 280 -0.04 13.46 0.81
CA ARG A 280 -0.33 13.65 2.23
C ARG A 280 0.39 12.63 3.11
N ALA A 281 0.37 11.34 2.74
CA ALA A 281 1.05 10.30 3.51
C ALA A 281 2.57 10.53 3.56
N VAL A 282 3.17 11.00 2.46
CA VAL A 282 4.60 11.35 2.36
C VAL A 282 4.93 12.58 3.21
N GLU A 283 4.09 13.62 3.22
CA GLU A 283 4.29 14.78 4.10
C GLU A 283 4.26 14.38 5.58
N VAL A 284 3.35 13.49 5.97
CA VAL A 284 3.30 12.95 7.34
C VAL A 284 4.52 12.09 7.64
N LEU A 285 4.97 11.28 6.69
CA LEU A 285 6.20 10.51 6.82
C LEU A 285 7.41 11.43 7.08
N ASP A 286 7.55 12.51 6.32
CA ASP A 286 8.64 13.48 6.50
C ASP A 286 8.58 14.11 7.89
N GLN A 287 7.39 14.47 8.37
CA GLN A 287 7.17 15.00 9.73
C GLN A 287 7.52 13.97 10.81
N VAL A 288 7.19 12.68 10.61
CA VAL A 288 7.58 11.60 11.52
C VAL A 288 9.10 11.49 11.57
N LEU A 289 9.77 11.43 10.41
CA LEU A 289 11.24 11.32 10.37
C LEU A 289 11.94 12.55 10.95
N GLU A 290 11.40 13.75 10.75
CA GLU A 290 11.90 14.99 11.34
C GLU A 290 11.71 15.00 12.86
N SER A 291 10.53 14.61 13.34
CA SER A 291 10.22 14.51 14.76
C SER A 291 11.14 13.49 15.46
N ALA A 292 11.42 12.36 14.83
CA ALA A 292 12.29 11.33 15.42
C ALA A 292 13.73 11.82 15.61
N LYS A 293 14.22 12.65 14.67
CA LYS A 293 15.55 13.26 14.73
C LYS A 293 15.62 14.39 15.77
N SER A 294 14.61 15.26 15.81
CA SER A 294 14.58 16.44 16.69
C SER A 294 14.09 16.13 18.11
N ARG A 295 13.33 15.05 18.28
CA ARG A 295 12.57 14.68 19.50
C ARG A 295 11.58 15.76 19.92
N GLN A 296 11.07 16.51 18.96
CA GLN A 296 10.10 17.59 19.18
C GLN A 296 8.79 17.29 18.47
N VAL A 297 7.73 17.93 18.96
CA VAL A 297 6.45 17.94 18.25
C VAL A 297 6.60 18.81 17.01
N ILE A 298 6.21 18.27 15.86
CA ILE A 298 6.11 19.00 14.60
C ILE A 298 4.64 19.36 14.42
N SER A 299 4.34 20.66 14.30
CA SER A 299 3.01 21.10 13.92
C SER A 299 2.83 20.95 12.42
N GLY A 300 1.71 20.38 12.00
CA GLY A 300 1.29 20.36 10.60
C GLY A 300 1.19 21.79 10.08
N LYS A 301 1.55 21.99 8.81
CA LYS A 301 1.36 23.30 8.16
C LYS A 301 -0.14 23.58 8.14
N GLU A 302 -0.57 24.68 8.76
CA GLU A 302 -1.94 25.19 8.65
C GLU A 302 -2.28 25.30 7.15
N GLY A 303 -3.16 24.44 6.68
CA GLY A 303 -3.79 24.59 5.38
C GLY A 303 -4.78 25.75 5.48
N ASN A 304 -4.42 26.89 4.89
CA ASN A 304 -5.35 27.97 4.57
C ASN A 304 -5.93 27.74 3.16
#